data_AF-A0A954MRR9-F1
#
_entry.id   AF-A0A954MRR9-F1
#
_cell.length_a   1.000
_cell.length_b   1.000
_cell.length_c   1.000
_cell.angle_alpha   90.00
_cell.angle_beta   90.00
_cell.angle_gamma   90.00
#
_symmetry.space_group_name_H-M   'P 1'
#
loop_
_entity.id
_entity.type
_entity.pdbx_description
1 polymer ?
#
loop_
_entity_poly.entity_id
_entity_poly.type
_entity_poly.pdbx_seq_one_letter_code
_entity_poly.pdbx_strand_id
1 'polypeptide(L)' 'QAFDGTGCRPTRPWVLNTLRTLFDHVYVPVTQPAHEEFPLDWSAARPEGMLSRAVFVASRKALDLPLLTEELPMIQRAA' A
#
# COMPACT_ATOMS: atom_id res chain seq x y z
N GLN A 1 2.47 4.53 12.13
CA GLN A 1 3.21 4.33 13.40
C GLN A 1 2.21 3.96 14.47
N ALA A 2 2.60 3.10 15.43
CA ALA A 2 1.77 2.85 16.59
C ALA A 2 1.83 4.07 17.53
N PHE A 3 0.68 4.51 18.05
CA PHE A 3 0.59 5.63 18.98
C PHE A 3 1.28 5.31 20.32
N ASP A 4 1.06 4.09 20.84
CA ASP A 4 1.60 3.65 22.14
C ASP A 4 2.97 2.94 22.05
N GLY A 5 3.67 3.07 20.92
CA GLY A 5 4.99 2.43 20.71
C GLY A 5 4.96 0.89 20.61
N THR A 6 3.82 0.26 20.89
CA THR A 6 3.59 -1.17 20.77
C THR A 6 2.76 -1.48 19.53
N GLY A 7 3.30 -2.28 18.63
CA GLY A 7 2.59 -2.72 17.42
C GLY A 7 3.47 -3.55 16.51
N CYS A 8 2.85 -4.38 15.68
CA CYS A 8 3.56 -5.04 14.59
C CYS A 8 3.73 -4.07 13.42
N ARG A 9 4.78 -4.27 12.61
CA ARG A 9 4.94 -3.59 11.32
C ARG A 9 4.45 -4.55 10.23
N PRO A 10 3.15 -4.51 9.85
CA PRO A 10 2.66 -5.41 8.83
C PRO A 10 3.38 -5.11 7.50
N THR A 11 3.68 -6.17 6.77
CA THR A 11 4.20 -6.03 5.41
C THR A 11 3.06 -5.61 4.47
N ARG A 12 3.40 -4.98 3.34
CA ARG A 12 2.40 -4.59 2.34
C ARG A 12 1.58 -5.78 1.81
N PRO A 13 2.20 -6.94 1.49
CA PRO A 13 1.44 -8.15 1.13
C PRO A 13 0.51 -8.62 2.25
N TRP A 14 0.95 -8.52 3.51
CA TRP A 14 0.11 -8.91 4.64
C TRP A 14 -1.14 -8.02 4.73
N VAL A 15 -0.99 -6.69 4.63
CA VAL A 15 -2.15 -5.77 4.65
C VAL A 15 -3.12 -6.08 3.51
N LEU A 16 -2.62 -6.25 2.28
CA LEU A 16 -3.44 -6.56 1.11
C LEU A 16 -4.22 -7.86 1.30
N ASN A 17 -3.54 -8.92 1.73
CA ASN A 17 -4.17 -10.22 1.93
C ASN A 17 -5.19 -10.22 3.08
N THR A 18 -4.90 -9.51 4.17
CA THR A 18 -5.86 -9.36 5.28
C THR A 18 -7.11 -8.59 4.85
N LEU A 19 -6.99 -7.55 4.03
CA LEU A 19 -8.16 -6.85 3.51
C LEU A 19 -9.00 -7.74 2.58
N ARG A 20 -8.36 -8.60 1.77
CA ARG A 20 -9.04 -9.54 0.86
C ARG A 20 -9.85 -10.62 1.58
N THR A 21 -9.59 -10.90 2.86
CA THR A 21 -10.45 -11.80 3.63
C THR A 21 -11.74 -11.13 4.12
N LEU A 22 -11.84 -9.80 4.02
CA LEU A 22 -12.94 -9.00 4.55
C LEU A 22 -13.76 -8.28 3.46
N PHE A 23 -13.18 -8.07 2.28
CA PHE A 23 -13.80 -7.35 1.17
C PHE A 23 -13.57 -8.09 -0.15
N ASP A 24 -14.61 -8.10 -0.99
CA ASP A 24 -14.57 -8.74 -2.32
C ASP A 24 -13.62 -8.01 -3.29
N HIS A 25 -13.37 -6.72 -3.04
CA HIS A 25 -12.53 -5.88 -3.90
C HIS A 25 -11.51 -5.09 -3.08
N VAL A 26 -10.23 -5.31 -3.34
CA VAL A 26 -9.13 -4.59 -2.69
C VAL A 26 -8.12 -4.16 -3.72
N TYR A 27 -7.76 -2.89 -3.68
CA TYR A 27 -6.92 -2.23 -4.66
C TYR A 27 -5.73 -1.52 -4.03
N VAL A 28 -4.71 -1.30 -4.85
CA VAL A 28 -3.58 -0.42 -4.60
C VAL A 28 -3.51 0.59 -5.75
N PRO A 29 -3.25 1.88 -5.49
CA PRO A 29 -3.04 2.85 -6.55
C PRO A 29 -1.80 2.53 -7.39
N VAL A 30 -1.87 2.72 -8.71
CA VAL A 30 -0.71 2.58 -9.61
C VAL A 30 0.25 3.78 -9.52
N THR A 31 -0.15 4.84 -8.83
CA THR A 31 0.66 6.02 -8.51
C THR A 31 0.86 6.15 -7.00
N GLN A 32 1.80 7.00 -6.59
CA GLN A 32 1.98 7.40 -5.20
C GLN A 32 1.93 8.92 -5.04
N PRO A 33 1.47 9.43 -3.88
CA PRO A 33 1.59 10.84 -3.55
C PRO A 33 3.03 11.34 -3.72
N ALA A 34 3.18 12.59 -4.17
CA ALA A 34 4.48 13.26 -4.31
C ALA A 34 5.08 13.62 -2.93
N HIS A 35 5.53 12.61 -2.19
CA HIS A 35 6.06 12.75 -0.83
C HIS A 35 7.07 11.64 -0.51
N GLU A 36 8.15 11.97 0.20
CA GLU A 36 9.30 11.07 0.45
C GLU A 36 8.94 9.76 1.17
N GLU A 37 7.92 9.81 2.03
CA GLU A 37 7.39 8.64 2.72
C GLU A 37 6.62 7.68 1.79
N PHE A 38 6.33 8.06 0.54
CA PHE A 38 5.68 7.19 -0.45
C PHE A 38 6.68 6.80 -1.56
N PRO A 39 7.54 5.78 -1.34
CA PRO A 39 8.44 5.27 -2.36
C PRO A 39 7.71 4.83 -3.62
N LEU A 40 8.30 5.13 -4.78
CA LEU A 40 7.89 4.56 -6.06
C LEU A 40 8.39 3.13 -6.26
N ASP A 41 9.54 2.78 -5.70
CA ASP A 41 10.12 1.44 -5.80
C ASP A 41 10.17 0.78 -4.40
N TRP A 42 9.44 -0.32 -4.24
CA TRP A 42 9.40 -1.12 -3.02
C TRP A 42 10.39 -2.28 -3.02
N SER A 43 11.05 -2.55 -4.15
CA SER A 43 12.13 -3.54 -4.26
C SER A 43 13.50 -2.98 -3.84
N ALA A 44 13.65 -1.66 -3.91
CA ALA A 44 14.87 -0.98 -3.49
C ALA A 44 15.11 -1.09 -1.98
N ALA A 45 16.36 -1.37 -1.59
CA ALA A 45 16.78 -1.26 -0.21
C ALA A 45 16.59 0.18 0.29
N ARG A 46 15.98 0.34 1.47
CA ARG A 46 15.85 1.63 2.13
C ARG A 46 16.78 1.73 3.33
N PRO A 47 17.25 2.95 3.68
CA PRO A 47 18.00 3.17 4.91
C PRO A 47 17.25 2.61 6.12
N GLU A 48 18.00 2.01 7.04
CA GLU A 48 17.42 1.51 8.29
C GLU A 48 16.70 2.63 9.04
N GLY A 49 15.54 2.29 9.61
CA GLY A 49 14.70 3.25 10.33
C GLY A 49 13.80 4.12 9.46
N MET A 50 13.99 4.19 8.14
CA MET A 50 13.14 4.99 7.27
C MET A 50 11.74 4.39 7.16
N LEU A 51 10.73 5.16 7.57
CA LEU A 51 9.33 4.76 7.44
C LEU A 51 8.84 4.99 6.01
N SER A 52 7.84 4.20 5.64
CA SER A 52 7.12 4.39 4.38
C SER A 52 5.64 4.19 4.60
N ARG A 53 4.86 4.89 3.79
CA ARG A 53 3.41 4.84 3.71
C ARG A 53 3.01 4.16 2.42
N ALA A 54 1.80 3.61 2.44
CA ALA A 54 1.17 3.00 1.29
C ALA A 54 -0.34 3.24 1.40
N VAL A 55 -1.02 3.26 0.27
CA VAL A 55 -2.47 3.42 0.17
C VAL A 55 -3.08 2.09 -0.26
N PHE A 56 -4.10 1.65 0.45
CA PHE A 56 -4.92 0.49 0.10
C PHE A 56 -6.38 0.94 0.09
N VAL A 57 -7.15 0.48 -0.90
CA VAL A 57 -8.57 0.81 -1.04
C VAL A 57 -9.35 -0.49 -1.02
N ALA A 58 -10.19 -0.69 -0.01
CA ALA A 58 -11.08 -1.84 0.08
C ALA A 58 -12.53 -1.40 -0.13
N SER A 59 -13.29 -2.15 -0.93
CA SER A 59 -14.66 -1.82 -1.29
C SER A 59 -15.53 -3.07 -1.34
N ARG A 60 -16.82 -2.90 -1.00
CA ARG A 60 -17.85 -3.95 -1.20
C ARG A 60 -18.45 -3.94 -2.60
N LYS A 61 -18.05 -3.00 -3.44
CA LYS A 61 -18.46 -2.88 -4.84
C LYS A 61 -17.23 -2.71 -5.72
N ALA A 62 -17.23 -3.34 -6.89
CA ALA A 62 -16.16 -3.18 -7.85
C ALA A 62 -15.95 -1.69 -8.20
N LEU A 63 -14.69 -1.26 -8.19
CA LEU A 63 -14.29 0.08 -8.63
C LEU A 63 -13.60 -0.06 -9.99
N ASP A 64 -14.23 0.49 -11.03
CA ASP A 64 -13.65 0.56 -12.37
C ASP A 64 -12.91 1.90 -12.52
N LEU A 65 -11.70 1.97 -11.95
CA LEU A 65 -10.85 3.15 -11.99
C LEU A 65 -9.47 2.76 -12.54
N PRO A 66 -9.00 3.41 -13.62
CA PRO A 66 -7.75 3.02 -14.30
C PRO A 66 -6.49 3.28 -13.44
N LEU A 67 -6.64 4.01 -12.33
CA LEU A 67 -5.55 4.28 -11.39
C LEU A 67 -5.48 3.29 -10.23
N LEU A 68 -6.39 2.31 -10.19
CA LEU A 68 -6.41 1.25 -9.19
C LEU A 68 -6.07 -0.09 -9.83
N THR A 69 -5.28 -0.90 -9.13
CA THR A 69 -4.99 -2.29 -9.51
C THR A 69 -5.26 -3.21 -8.33
N GLU A 70 -5.72 -4.43 -8.58
CA GLU A 70 -5.91 -5.45 -7.55
C GLU A 70 -4.58 -6.12 -7.14
N GLU A 71 -3.54 -5.98 -7.96
CA GLU A 71 -2.21 -6.53 -7.68
C GLU A 71 -1.39 -5.57 -6.82
N LEU A 72 -0.40 -6.11 -6.10
CA LEU A 72 0.55 -5.29 -5.35
C LEU A 72 1.70 -4.89 -6.28
N PRO A 73 1.75 -3.65 -6.82
CA PRO A 73 2.86 -3.24 -7.68
C PRO A 73 4.13 -3.08 -6.87
N MET A 74 5.23 -3.69 -7.32
CA MET A 74 6.55 -3.44 -6.72
C MET A 74 7.12 -2.08 -7.13
N ILE A 75 6.68 -1.56 -8.27
CA ILE A 75 7.07 -0.26 -8.83
C ILE A 75 5.81 0.53 -9.21
N GLN A 76 5.74 1.77 -8.78
CA GLN A 76 4.64 2.71 -9.01
C GLN A 76 5.15 3.98 -9.68
N ARG A 77 4.22 4.80 -10.17
CA ARG A 77 4.50 6.09 -10.81
C ARG A 77 4.27 7.26 -9.85
N ALA A 78 4.92 8.39 -10.09
CA ALA A 78 4.51 9.62 -9.40
C ALA A 78 3.10 10.02 -9.85
N ALA A 79 2.31 10.57 -8.92
CA ALA A 79 1.01 11.18 -9.21
C ALA A 79 1.16 12.51 -9.97
#